data_AF-A0A2H0S5V9-F1
#
_entry.id   AF-A0A2H0S5V9-F1
#
_cell.length_a   1.000
_cell.length_b   1.000
_cell.length_c   1.000
_cell.angle_alpha   90.00
_cell.angle_beta   90.00
_cell.angle_gamma   90.00
#
_symmetry.space_group_name_H-M   'P 1'
#
loop_
_entity.id
_entity.type
_entity.pdbx_description
1 polymer ?
#
loop_
_entity_poly.entity_id
_entity_poly.type
_entity_poly.pdbx_seq_one_letter_code
_entity_poly.pdbx_strand_id
1 'polypeptide(L)'
;MPLSLKKAWYHSLMKKLLPFLFLFFLTACSVQAPTDEVEVGTVQDKTDLIVLTSPLPGETIEFPLTISGRARGYWFFEASFPVALKDAKGNVFYETYAEADGDWMTEDFVDFTATLTPPLVNAGKGQIVLKHSNASGLPERDDQLVVPVTFVKKQTQAIEQFPSELSLEYFSTMNLEGTDFTLGDVLSSNADYTRYTVTYRSNGLLISGILNIPKGDGPFPLIVMNHGYIDRAVYTNGRGLKREQDFFARNGYVVLHSDYRGHALSDPSPLPDDTAIYDAGIEYSMDVVNGISALRSAALPQVDASKVFMLGHSLGGGVSMNIAVAYPDLIDGLILYAPVHIDAYENFYRWRDMRLEVHNTEKVIGSRDSDKQFWDDISSLSMISRLKAPVLLFQGTEDTDVPPAWAEFLAEELRENDKEMEYILYDGEKHEFIAKFPDFMKKSLDFTQKIAQSSSTISIYDKQRISKKPFGLYVSPKSSPVSPEKFTGYHAGVDFEILPLEKPHNVSVTALCSGDVHYTNWVKGYGGVLVQSCVLDGEDITVLYGHLAEDSIPYVRGNDIEKGEFVGTLGIAYSTETDNERAHLHLSVHKGTDVELRGYTENQQDLDNWLDPSELTARL
;
A
#
# COMPACT_ATOMS: atom_id res chain seq x y z
N MET A 1 17.69 21.88 -31.75
CA MET A 1 18.78 21.29 -30.93
C MET A 1 18.35 19.87 -30.56
N PRO A 2 19.23 18.86 -30.57
CA PRO A 2 18.83 17.47 -30.31
C PRO A 2 18.43 17.25 -28.84
N LEU A 3 17.48 16.34 -28.61
CA LEU A 3 16.86 15.99 -27.30
C LEU A 3 17.86 15.71 -26.16
N SER A 4 19.07 15.22 -26.46
CA SER A 4 20.06 14.84 -25.44
C SER A 4 20.65 16.01 -24.66
N LEU A 5 20.49 17.25 -25.12
CA LEU A 5 21.03 18.44 -24.46
C LEU A 5 20.06 19.15 -23.50
N LYS A 6 18.75 18.84 -23.56
CA LYS A 6 17.74 19.43 -22.64
C LYS A 6 17.74 18.75 -21.26
N LYS A 7 17.83 17.41 -21.20
CA LYS A 7 17.97 16.65 -19.92
C LYS A 7 19.21 17.04 -19.12
N ALA A 8 20.31 17.37 -19.80
CA ALA A 8 21.57 17.76 -19.17
C ALA A 8 21.53 19.15 -18.51
N TRP A 9 20.68 20.07 -18.99
CA TRP A 9 20.56 21.42 -18.43
C TRP A 9 19.77 21.43 -17.11
N TYR A 10 18.69 20.64 -17.05
CA TYR A 10 17.91 20.43 -15.82
C TYR A 10 18.74 19.76 -14.71
N HIS A 11 19.54 18.74 -15.05
CA HIS A 11 20.49 18.11 -14.12
C HIS A 11 21.62 19.06 -13.65
N SER A 12 21.99 20.04 -14.47
CA SER A 12 23.07 21.01 -14.17
C SER A 12 22.60 22.12 -13.24
N LEU A 13 21.30 22.46 -13.24
CA LEU A 13 20.71 23.44 -12.33
C LEU A 13 20.61 22.89 -10.89
N MET A 14 20.18 21.62 -10.74
CA MET A 14 20.04 20.95 -9.43
C MET A 14 21.39 20.65 -8.75
N LYS A 15 22.48 20.47 -9.51
CA LYS A 15 23.83 20.18 -8.96
C LYS A 15 24.53 21.39 -8.32
N LYS A 16 24.00 22.60 -8.41
CA LYS A 16 24.65 23.83 -7.92
C LYS A 16 24.38 24.17 -6.44
N LEU A 17 23.70 23.30 -5.70
CA LEU A 17 23.27 23.56 -4.31
C LEU A 17 24.02 22.76 -3.21
N LEU A 18 25.16 22.11 -3.50
CA LEU A 18 26.02 21.51 -2.44
C LEU A 18 27.42 22.16 -2.40
N PRO A 19 27.96 22.51 -1.21
CA PRO A 19 29.33 23.00 -1.09
C PRO A 19 30.37 21.86 -1.08
N PHE A 20 31.55 22.21 -1.61
CA PHE A 20 32.78 21.42 -1.76
C PHE A 20 33.33 20.77 -0.47
N LEU A 21 33.98 19.61 -0.60
CA LEU A 21 35.39 19.38 -0.19
C LEU A 21 35.87 17.95 -0.54
N PHE A 22 36.90 17.83 -1.39
CA PHE A 22 38.22 17.24 -1.09
C PHE A 22 38.99 16.90 -2.38
N LEU A 23 40.06 17.65 -2.64
CA LEU A 23 41.16 17.27 -3.53
C LEU A 23 42.13 16.40 -2.72
N PHE A 24 42.53 15.23 -3.23
CA PHE A 24 43.80 14.62 -2.83
C PHE A 24 44.52 13.97 -4.03
N PHE A 25 45.84 14.14 -3.99
CA PHE A 25 46.86 13.86 -5.00
C PHE A 25 46.92 12.39 -5.46
N LEU A 26 47.04 12.19 -6.78
CA LEU A 26 47.50 10.93 -7.39
C LEU A 26 49.03 10.94 -7.49
N THR A 27 49.69 10.16 -6.63
CA THR A 27 51.06 9.68 -6.87
C THR A 27 50.98 8.27 -7.44
N ALA A 28 51.44 8.12 -8.68
CA ALA A 28 51.55 6.84 -9.38
C ALA A 28 52.62 5.97 -8.71
N CYS A 29 52.19 4.86 -8.12
CA CYS A 29 53.08 3.74 -7.79
C CYS A 29 52.65 2.57 -8.67
N SER A 30 53.57 2.11 -9.53
CA SER A 30 53.41 0.89 -10.31
C SER A 30 53.36 -0.30 -9.37
N VAL A 31 52.17 -0.78 -9.08
CA VAL A 31 51.97 -2.09 -8.45
C VAL A 31 51.53 -3.02 -9.57
N GLN A 32 52.34 -4.05 -9.78
CA GLN A 32 52.04 -5.19 -10.63
C GLN A 32 50.61 -5.62 -10.37
N ALA A 33 49.75 -5.58 -11.39
CA ALA A 33 48.41 -6.09 -11.27
C ALA A 33 48.53 -7.55 -10.81
N PRO A 34 48.01 -7.90 -9.62
CA PRO A 34 47.73 -9.29 -9.37
C PRO A 34 46.73 -9.68 -10.46
N THR A 35 47.00 -10.77 -11.15
CA THR A 35 45.93 -11.51 -11.79
C THR A 35 45.03 -11.95 -10.65
N ASP A 36 44.07 -11.10 -10.29
CA ASP A 36 42.93 -11.48 -9.48
C ASP A 36 42.23 -12.56 -10.31
N GLU A 37 42.61 -13.81 -10.04
CA GLU A 37 41.74 -14.94 -10.32
C GLU A 37 40.37 -14.51 -9.82
N VAL A 38 39.43 -14.33 -10.75
CA VAL A 38 38.02 -14.23 -10.40
C VAL A 38 37.80 -15.47 -9.56
N GLU A 39 37.61 -15.32 -8.25
CA GLU A 39 37.11 -16.40 -7.41
C GLU A 39 35.79 -16.79 -8.05
N VAL A 40 35.87 -17.79 -8.92
CA VAL A 40 34.73 -18.51 -9.43
C VAL A 40 34.19 -19.13 -8.16
N GLY A 41 33.20 -18.47 -7.54
CA GLY A 41 32.48 -19.05 -6.43
C GLY A 41 31.96 -20.43 -6.82
N THR A 42 31.14 -21.04 -5.98
CA THR A 42 30.59 -22.39 -6.22
C THR A 42 29.87 -22.59 -7.57
N VAL A 43 29.72 -21.54 -8.40
CA VAL A 43 29.24 -21.51 -9.78
C VAL A 43 29.66 -22.72 -10.63
N GLN A 44 30.96 -23.02 -10.78
CA GLN A 44 31.35 -24.15 -11.64
C GLN A 44 31.01 -25.51 -11.02
N ASP A 45 31.12 -25.62 -9.70
CA ASP A 45 30.91 -26.86 -8.94
C ASP A 45 29.43 -27.23 -8.75
N LYS A 46 28.50 -26.31 -9.08
CA LYS A 46 27.06 -26.48 -8.86
C LYS A 46 26.23 -26.51 -10.14
N THR A 47 26.86 -26.48 -11.32
CA THR A 47 26.15 -26.46 -12.61
C THR A 47 25.19 -27.63 -12.85
N ASP A 48 25.42 -28.78 -12.22
CA ASP A 48 24.53 -29.95 -12.27
C ASP A 48 23.29 -29.82 -11.35
N LEU A 49 23.32 -28.88 -10.40
CA LEU A 49 22.31 -28.65 -9.37
C LEU A 49 21.52 -27.35 -9.59
N ILE A 50 22.20 -26.26 -9.93
CA ILE A 50 21.60 -24.95 -10.14
C ILE A 50 22.48 -24.10 -11.06
N VAL A 51 21.83 -23.35 -11.96
CA VAL A 51 22.47 -22.43 -12.90
C VAL A 51 21.71 -21.11 -12.87
N LEU A 52 22.41 -20.02 -12.54
CA LEU A 52 21.91 -18.66 -12.75
C LEU A 52 22.24 -18.22 -14.18
N THR A 53 21.20 -17.95 -14.97
CA THR A 53 21.35 -17.52 -16.38
C THR A 53 21.56 -16.02 -16.48
N SER A 54 20.92 -15.25 -15.60
CA SER A 54 21.07 -13.80 -15.51
C SER A 54 20.88 -13.34 -14.06
N PRO A 55 21.77 -12.46 -13.54
CA PRO A 55 22.98 -11.94 -14.16
C PRO A 55 24.12 -12.97 -14.27
N LEU A 56 25.11 -12.69 -15.11
CA LEU A 56 26.32 -13.51 -15.23
C LEU A 56 27.30 -13.22 -14.08
N PRO A 57 28.15 -14.20 -13.70
CA PRO A 57 29.21 -13.97 -12.71
C PRO A 57 30.11 -12.79 -13.11
N GLY A 58 30.29 -11.84 -12.18
CA GLY A 58 31.08 -10.63 -12.34
C GLY A 58 30.33 -9.45 -12.95
N GLU A 59 29.06 -9.62 -13.35
CA GLU A 59 28.27 -8.57 -13.97
C GLU A 59 27.99 -7.41 -12.99
N THR A 60 27.91 -6.19 -13.54
CA THR A 60 27.48 -5.01 -12.79
C THR A 60 25.95 -4.92 -12.85
N ILE A 61 25.30 -4.83 -11.69
CA ILE A 61 23.84 -4.92 -11.58
C ILE A 61 23.22 -3.69 -10.89
N GLU A 62 22.04 -3.32 -11.36
CA GLU A 62 21.19 -2.24 -10.84
C GLU A 62 19.83 -2.82 -10.39
N PHE A 63 19.15 -2.19 -9.42
CA PHE A 63 17.86 -2.66 -8.90
C PHE A 63 16.72 -1.68 -9.23
N PRO A 64 15.47 -2.14 -9.48
CA PRO A 64 15.00 -3.52 -9.39
C PRO A 64 15.67 -4.44 -10.41
N LEU A 65 16.10 -5.62 -9.94
CA LEU A 65 16.74 -6.64 -10.78
C LEU A 65 15.88 -7.88 -10.79
N THR A 66 15.43 -8.32 -11.95
CA THR A 66 14.90 -9.68 -12.09
C THR A 66 16.06 -10.61 -12.41
N ILE A 67 16.27 -11.60 -11.54
CA ILE A 67 17.21 -12.68 -11.78
C ILE A 67 16.46 -13.88 -12.35
N SER A 68 17.12 -14.69 -13.17
CA SER A 68 16.53 -15.87 -13.78
C SER A 68 17.55 -16.98 -13.93
N GLY A 69 17.11 -18.22 -13.79
CA GLY A 69 17.97 -19.39 -13.95
C GLY A 69 17.16 -20.66 -13.98
N ARG A 70 17.84 -21.78 -13.76
CA ARG A 70 17.23 -23.09 -13.60
C ARG A 70 17.87 -23.84 -12.45
N ALA A 71 17.10 -24.57 -11.67
CA ALA A 71 17.62 -25.42 -10.62
C ALA A 71 16.98 -26.80 -10.70
N ARG A 72 17.63 -27.82 -10.17
CA ARG A 72 17.03 -29.14 -10.00
C ARG A 72 15.80 -28.98 -9.10
N GLY A 73 14.72 -29.70 -9.38
CA GLY A 73 13.48 -29.52 -8.60
C GLY A 73 13.66 -29.67 -7.09
N TYR A 74 14.56 -30.54 -6.63
CA TYR A 74 14.90 -30.68 -5.20
C TYR A 74 15.69 -29.51 -4.59
N TRP A 75 16.15 -28.55 -5.39
CA TRP A 75 16.72 -27.28 -4.91
C TRP A 75 15.62 -26.35 -4.37
N PHE A 76 14.41 -26.50 -4.90
CA PHE A 76 13.23 -25.77 -4.49
C PHE A 76 12.54 -26.39 -3.30
N PHE A 77 11.69 -25.56 -2.74
CA PHE A 77 10.93 -25.81 -1.57
C PHE A 77 9.68 -24.97 -1.63
N GLU A 78 8.54 -25.62 -1.85
CA GLU A 78 7.27 -24.92 -2.09
C GLU A 78 7.34 -23.98 -3.28
N ALA A 79 7.87 -24.51 -4.39
CA ALA A 79 8.12 -23.76 -5.61
C ALA A 79 9.06 -22.56 -5.40
N SER A 80 9.78 -22.48 -4.28
CA SER A 80 10.66 -21.35 -4.01
C SER A 80 11.98 -21.73 -3.37
N PHE A 81 12.97 -20.84 -3.42
CA PHE A 81 14.15 -20.96 -2.58
C PHE A 81 14.70 -19.59 -2.20
N PRO A 82 15.37 -19.45 -1.04
CA PRO A 82 15.85 -18.16 -0.59
C PRO A 82 16.96 -17.61 -1.49
N VAL A 83 16.84 -16.33 -1.81
CA VAL A 83 17.87 -15.54 -2.49
C VAL A 83 18.32 -14.44 -1.54
N ALA A 84 19.62 -14.36 -1.29
CA ALA A 84 20.21 -13.32 -0.44
C ALA A 84 21.23 -12.48 -1.20
N LEU A 85 21.29 -11.20 -0.88
CA LEU A 85 22.36 -10.31 -1.32
C LEU A 85 23.36 -10.09 -0.19
N LYS A 86 24.65 -10.32 -0.49
CA LYS A 86 25.76 -10.10 0.44
C LYS A 86 26.71 -9.01 -0.05
N ASP A 87 27.19 -8.18 0.87
CA ASP A 87 28.25 -7.21 0.59
C ASP A 87 29.65 -7.86 0.48
N ALA A 88 30.68 -7.09 0.13
CA ALA A 88 32.07 -7.56 0.05
C ALA A 88 32.63 -8.12 1.38
N LYS A 89 31.98 -7.85 2.52
CA LYS A 89 32.34 -8.38 3.84
C LYS A 89 31.56 -9.64 4.21
N GLY A 90 30.64 -10.09 3.34
CA GLY A 90 29.78 -11.25 3.55
C GLY A 90 28.50 -10.97 4.35
N ASN A 91 28.19 -9.72 4.67
CA ASN A 91 26.96 -9.37 5.40
C ASN A 91 25.76 -9.44 4.48
N VAL A 92 24.72 -10.14 4.92
CA VAL A 92 23.42 -10.16 4.22
C VAL A 92 22.69 -8.85 4.51
N PHE A 93 22.25 -8.14 3.46
CA PHE A 93 21.51 -6.87 3.61
C PHE A 93 20.12 -6.89 2.95
N TYR A 94 19.81 -7.94 2.19
CA TYR A 94 18.51 -8.13 1.56
C TYR A 94 18.29 -9.61 1.31
N GLU A 95 17.08 -10.08 1.55
CA GLU A 95 16.64 -11.45 1.26
C GLU A 95 15.26 -11.41 0.61
N THR A 96 15.02 -12.35 -0.29
CA THR A 96 13.74 -12.61 -0.92
C THR A 96 13.73 -14.08 -1.37
N TYR A 97 12.77 -14.47 -2.19
CA TYR A 97 12.65 -15.81 -2.73
C TYR A 97 12.68 -15.78 -4.26
N ALA A 98 13.33 -16.78 -4.85
CA ALA A 98 13.11 -17.13 -6.25
C ALA A 98 11.94 -18.10 -6.34
N GLU A 99 11.09 -17.93 -7.34
CA GLU A 99 9.92 -18.76 -7.61
C GLU A 99 10.17 -19.62 -8.85
N ALA A 100 9.75 -20.88 -8.79
CA ALA A 100 9.79 -21.83 -9.90
C ALA A 100 8.74 -21.46 -10.95
N ASP A 101 9.12 -21.54 -12.22
CA ASP A 101 8.22 -21.41 -13.36
C ASP A 101 7.66 -22.80 -13.73
N GLY A 102 6.62 -23.21 -13.02
CA GLY A 102 5.90 -24.46 -13.25
C GLY A 102 6.11 -25.53 -12.16
N ASP A 103 5.93 -26.79 -12.55
CA ASP A 103 6.00 -27.92 -11.62
C ASP A 103 7.46 -28.20 -11.22
N TRP A 104 7.74 -28.02 -9.93
CA TRP A 104 9.09 -28.12 -9.37
C TRP A 104 9.37 -29.48 -8.72
N MET A 105 8.38 -30.35 -8.55
CA MET A 105 8.54 -31.65 -7.90
C MET A 105 9.14 -32.69 -8.86
N THR A 106 10.32 -32.39 -9.38
CA THR A 106 11.04 -33.20 -10.37
C THR A 106 12.53 -33.32 -10.04
N GLU A 107 13.18 -34.35 -10.57
CA GLU A 107 14.65 -34.42 -10.58
C GLU A 107 15.25 -33.62 -11.75
N ASP A 108 14.42 -33.18 -12.69
CA ASP A 108 14.82 -32.36 -13.83
C ASP A 108 15.08 -30.91 -13.42
N PHE A 109 15.64 -30.14 -14.36
CA PHE A 109 15.78 -28.70 -14.20
C PHE A 109 14.42 -28.00 -14.37
N VAL A 110 14.19 -27.06 -13.48
CA VAL A 110 13.00 -26.21 -13.42
C VAL A 110 13.49 -24.78 -13.48
N ASP A 111 12.90 -23.99 -14.38
CA ASP A 111 13.24 -22.57 -14.52
C ASP A 111 12.75 -21.80 -13.29
N PHE A 112 13.41 -20.69 -12.96
CA PHE A 112 13.00 -19.81 -11.87
C PHE A 112 13.24 -18.34 -12.18
N THR A 113 12.48 -17.47 -11.51
CA THR A 113 12.73 -16.03 -11.49
C THR A 113 12.65 -15.47 -10.07
N ALA A 114 13.32 -14.35 -9.83
CA ALA A 114 13.14 -13.57 -8.58
C ALA A 114 13.31 -12.09 -8.88
N THR A 115 12.46 -11.23 -8.32
CA THR A 115 12.64 -9.78 -8.39
C THR A 115 13.30 -9.26 -7.11
N LEU A 116 14.46 -8.65 -7.26
CA LEU A 116 15.26 -8.08 -6.17
C LEU A 116 15.01 -6.57 -6.11
N THR A 117 14.42 -6.10 -5.03
CA THR A 117 14.10 -4.68 -4.78
C THR A 117 14.64 -4.21 -3.43
N PRO A 118 15.95 -4.31 -3.16
CA PRO A 118 16.51 -3.80 -1.91
C PRO A 118 16.26 -2.29 -1.78
N PRO A 119 15.92 -1.80 -0.56
CA PRO A 119 15.66 -0.38 -0.32
C PRO A 119 16.94 0.46 -0.36
N LEU A 120 18.08 -0.13 0.02
CA LEU A 120 19.40 0.50 0.06
C LEU A 120 20.48 -0.49 -0.37
N VAL A 121 21.42 -0.05 -1.19
CA VAL A 121 22.60 -0.81 -1.64
C VAL A 121 23.80 0.12 -1.78
N ASN A 122 24.93 -0.26 -1.20
CA ASN A 122 26.20 0.44 -1.42
C ASN A 122 26.88 -0.06 -2.70
N ALA A 123 27.52 0.84 -3.47
CA ALA A 123 28.33 0.42 -4.61
C ALA A 123 29.53 -0.42 -4.14
N GLY A 124 29.84 -1.46 -4.90
CA GLY A 124 31.01 -2.30 -4.64
C GLY A 124 30.80 -3.74 -5.07
N LYS A 125 31.85 -4.56 -4.90
CA LYS A 125 31.75 -6.01 -5.09
C LYS A 125 30.76 -6.60 -4.08
N GLY A 126 30.03 -7.62 -4.50
CA GLY A 126 29.08 -8.34 -3.67
C GLY A 126 28.72 -9.69 -4.27
N GLN A 127 27.71 -10.34 -3.71
CA GLN A 127 27.31 -11.68 -4.10
C GLN A 127 25.78 -11.81 -4.12
N ILE A 128 25.27 -12.51 -5.13
CA ILE A 128 23.94 -13.12 -5.10
C ILE A 128 24.11 -14.55 -4.59
N VAL A 129 23.39 -14.89 -3.53
CA VAL A 129 23.44 -16.21 -2.91
C VAL A 129 22.09 -16.89 -3.09
N LEU A 130 22.07 -17.92 -3.92
CA LEU A 130 20.91 -18.78 -4.10
C LEU A 130 21.09 -19.93 -3.13
N LYS A 131 20.33 -19.93 -2.04
CA LYS A 131 20.44 -20.94 -0.98
C LYS A 131 19.57 -22.12 -1.37
N HIS A 132 20.12 -23.32 -1.28
CA HIS A 132 19.31 -24.52 -1.25
C HIS A 132 18.38 -24.45 -0.04
N SER A 133 17.11 -24.77 -0.25
CA SER A 133 16.12 -24.72 0.81
C SER A 133 16.28 -25.88 1.79
N ASN A 134 17.17 -25.70 2.78
CA ASN A 134 17.42 -26.68 3.84
C ASN A 134 16.40 -26.58 4.97
N ALA A 135 15.22 -27.08 4.67
CA ALA A 135 14.14 -27.04 5.63
C ALA A 135 14.28 -28.00 6.83
N SER A 136 15.38 -28.77 6.93
CA SER A 136 15.68 -29.62 8.09
C SER A 136 16.49 -28.89 9.16
N GLY A 137 17.07 -27.72 8.84
CA GLY A 137 18.00 -27.01 9.71
C GLY A 137 19.30 -27.78 10.03
N LEU A 138 19.53 -28.93 9.38
CA LEU A 138 20.73 -29.74 9.57
C LEU A 138 21.88 -29.17 8.74
N PRO A 139 23.02 -28.76 9.33
CA PRO A 139 24.11 -28.10 8.60
C PRO A 139 24.66 -28.90 7.41
N GLU A 140 24.55 -30.24 7.46
CA GLU A 140 25.02 -31.15 6.42
C GLU A 140 24.23 -31.06 5.10
N ARG A 141 23.06 -30.40 5.12
CA ARG A 141 22.17 -30.23 3.95
C ARG A 141 22.07 -28.77 3.48
N ASP A 142 22.88 -27.89 4.06
CA ASP A 142 23.05 -26.54 3.56
C ASP A 142 23.87 -26.59 2.27
N ASP A 143 23.31 -26.03 1.20
CA ASP A 143 24.04 -25.81 -0.04
C ASP A 143 23.72 -24.42 -0.58
N GLN A 144 24.62 -23.83 -1.34
CA GLN A 144 24.40 -22.51 -1.93
C GLN A 144 25.21 -22.32 -3.21
N LEU A 145 24.57 -21.70 -4.18
CA LEU A 145 25.25 -21.11 -5.32
C LEU A 145 25.56 -19.65 -5.01
N VAL A 146 26.84 -19.31 -5.00
CA VAL A 146 27.33 -17.95 -4.76
C VAL A 146 27.81 -17.37 -6.08
N VAL A 147 27.10 -16.36 -6.58
CA VAL A 147 27.43 -15.66 -7.83
C VAL A 147 28.02 -14.29 -7.49
N PRO A 148 29.31 -14.04 -7.76
CA PRO A 148 29.90 -12.73 -7.56
C PRO A 148 29.29 -11.72 -8.53
N VAL A 149 29.03 -10.51 -8.06
CA VAL A 149 28.49 -9.39 -8.86
C VAL A 149 29.09 -8.07 -8.38
N THR A 150 28.92 -7.00 -9.15
CA THR A 150 29.23 -5.64 -8.72
C THR A 150 27.92 -4.86 -8.56
N PHE A 151 27.59 -4.43 -7.34
CA PHE A 151 26.43 -3.57 -7.11
C PHE A 151 26.72 -2.14 -7.53
N VAL A 152 25.76 -1.52 -8.20
CA VAL A 152 25.67 -0.07 -8.30
C VAL A 152 24.99 0.47 -7.03
N LYS A 153 25.43 1.63 -6.55
CA LYS A 153 24.86 2.25 -5.35
C LYS A 153 23.39 2.59 -5.58
N LYS A 154 22.48 1.89 -4.91
CA LYS A 154 21.07 2.27 -4.79
C LYS A 154 20.88 2.98 -3.46
N GLN A 155 20.71 4.29 -3.49
CA GLN A 155 20.30 5.02 -2.29
C GLN A 155 18.78 4.82 -2.13
N THR A 156 18.26 4.85 -0.89
CA THR A 156 16.84 5.20 -0.70
C THR A 156 16.65 6.48 -1.50
N GLN A 157 15.61 6.54 -2.34
CA GLN A 157 15.26 7.83 -2.92
C GLN A 157 15.18 8.83 -1.78
N ALA A 158 15.90 9.94 -1.94
CA ALA A 158 15.93 10.97 -0.93
C ALA A 158 14.48 11.41 -0.68
N ILE A 159 14.19 11.83 0.55
CA ILE A 159 12.93 12.53 0.80
C ILE A 159 12.99 13.82 0.00
N GLU A 160 12.17 13.88 -1.05
CA GLU A 160 12.13 14.96 -2.01
C GLU A 160 10.96 15.88 -1.70
N GLN A 161 11.26 17.14 -1.38
CA GLN A 161 10.23 18.16 -1.20
C GLN A 161 9.64 18.62 -2.54
N PHE A 162 10.40 18.48 -3.63
CA PHE A 162 9.94 18.67 -5.00
C PHE A 162 10.45 17.49 -5.84
N PRO A 163 9.63 16.90 -6.72
CA PRO A 163 10.04 15.73 -7.50
C PRO A 163 11.23 16.06 -8.39
N SER A 164 12.29 15.26 -8.27
CA SER A 164 13.49 15.38 -9.10
C SER A 164 13.19 15.05 -10.56
N GLU A 165 12.16 14.25 -10.84
CA GLU A 165 11.58 14.05 -12.16
C GLU A 165 10.08 14.33 -12.14
N LEU A 166 9.63 15.23 -13.00
CA LEU A 166 8.23 15.61 -13.07
C LEU A 166 7.48 14.66 -14.02
N SER A 167 6.91 13.60 -13.46
CA SER A 167 5.97 12.69 -14.12
C SER A 167 5.10 11.99 -13.07
N LEU A 168 3.91 11.53 -13.46
CA LEU A 168 3.05 10.75 -12.58
C LEU A 168 3.61 9.34 -12.31
N GLU A 169 4.36 8.78 -13.26
CA GLU A 169 5.04 7.50 -13.06
C GLU A 169 6.12 7.65 -11.98
N TYR A 170 6.95 8.70 -12.05
CA TYR A 170 7.93 8.98 -11.00
C TYR A 170 7.24 9.21 -9.66
N PHE A 171 6.21 10.08 -9.62
CA PHE A 171 5.38 10.31 -8.44
C PHE A 171 4.92 8.99 -7.79
N SER A 172 4.42 8.04 -8.58
CA SER A 172 3.94 6.74 -8.06
C SER A 172 5.00 5.88 -7.37
N THR A 173 6.29 6.16 -7.59
CA THR A 173 7.42 5.44 -6.99
C THR A 173 8.20 6.25 -5.96
N MET A 174 7.82 7.52 -5.75
CA MET A 174 8.50 8.41 -4.82
C MET A 174 8.46 7.87 -3.39
N ASN A 175 9.53 8.14 -2.64
CA ASN A 175 9.55 7.97 -1.19
C ASN A 175 8.74 9.11 -0.53
N LEU A 176 7.45 8.85 -0.31
CA LEU A 176 6.52 9.75 0.35
C LEU A 176 6.45 9.47 1.86
N GLU A 177 6.75 10.49 2.65
CA GLU A 177 6.74 10.46 4.10
C GLU A 177 5.77 11.50 4.68
N GLY A 178 4.68 10.99 5.25
CA GLY A 178 3.71 11.75 6.01
C GLY A 178 3.86 11.51 7.51
N THR A 179 4.23 12.55 8.27
CA THR A 179 4.50 12.43 9.71
C THR A 179 3.93 13.58 10.53
N ASP A 180 4.08 13.52 11.86
CA ASP A 180 3.76 14.59 12.80
C ASP A 180 2.35 15.20 12.68
N PHE A 181 1.35 14.36 12.37
CA PHE A 181 -0.04 14.83 12.31
C PHE A 181 -0.49 15.30 13.69
N THR A 182 -0.83 16.57 13.79
CA THR A 182 -1.14 17.26 15.04
C THR A 182 -2.54 17.87 14.95
N LEU A 183 -3.38 17.55 15.94
CA LEU A 183 -4.62 18.27 16.20
C LEU A 183 -4.31 19.60 16.88
N GLY A 184 -4.70 20.70 16.25
CA GLY A 184 -4.56 22.05 16.75
C GLY A 184 -5.82 22.56 17.47
N ASP A 185 -6.05 23.87 17.38
CA ASP A 185 -7.13 24.56 18.03
C ASP A 185 -8.52 24.12 17.54
N VAL A 186 -9.48 24.07 18.46
CA VAL A 186 -10.89 23.94 18.12
C VAL A 186 -11.38 25.26 17.52
N LEU A 187 -11.69 25.26 16.22
CA LEU A 187 -12.27 26.42 15.53
C LEU A 187 -13.76 26.57 15.81
N SER A 188 -14.48 25.45 15.91
CA SER A 188 -15.90 25.42 16.21
C SER A 188 -16.33 24.03 16.67
N SER A 189 -17.36 23.95 17.51
CA SER A 189 -18.01 22.68 17.87
C SER A 189 -19.53 22.89 17.85
N ASN A 190 -20.26 21.95 17.28
CA ASN A 190 -21.73 21.94 17.26
C ASN A 190 -22.26 20.60 17.81
N ALA A 191 -23.54 20.28 17.64
CA ALA A 191 -24.10 19.03 18.15
C ALA A 191 -23.54 17.78 17.45
N ASP A 192 -23.09 17.92 16.21
CA ASP A 192 -22.78 16.79 15.31
C ASP A 192 -21.28 16.53 15.17
N TYR A 193 -20.45 17.57 15.21
CA TYR A 193 -18.99 17.42 15.03
C TYR A 193 -18.19 18.55 15.70
N THR A 194 -16.88 18.34 15.82
CA THR A 194 -15.91 19.37 16.22
C THR A 194 -14.91 19.60 15.09
N ARG A 195 -14.64 20.88 14.78
CA ARG A 195 -13.72 21.33 13.74
C ARG A 195 -12.41 21.79 14.38
N TYR A 196 -11.31 21.17 13.97
CA TYR A 196 -9.97 21.46 14.44
C TYR A 196 -9.13 22.06 13.32
N THR A 197 -8.20 22.97 13.64
CA THR A 197 -7.02 23.11 12.79
C THR A 197 -6.17 21.86 12.89
N VAL A 198 -5.44 21.53 11.83
CA VAL A 198 -4.44 20.47 11.85
C VAL A 198 -3.18 20.90 11.13
N THR A 199 -2.08 20.25 11.49
CA THR A 199 -0.83 20.31 10.73
C THR A 199 -0.24 18.93 10.59
N TYR A 200 0.51 18.68 9.52
CA TYR A 200 1.31 17.47 9.35
C TYR A 200 2.57 17.79 8.53
N ARG A 201 3.53 16.86 8.50
CA ARG A 201 4.73 16.95 7.67
C ARG A 201 4.53 16.16 6.39
N SER A 202 4.78 16.81 5.24
CA SER A 202 4.81 16.19 3.91
C SER A 202 6.23 16.29 3.39
N ASN A 203 6.98 15.18 3.43
CA ASN A 203 8.41 15.16 3.08
C ASN A 203 9.20 16.27 3.80
N GLY A 204 8.86 16.53 5.06
CA GLY A 204 9.45 17.57 5.92
C GLY A 204 8.81 18.96 5.81
N LEU A 205 8.04 19.26 4.77
CA LEU A 205 7.28 20.52 4.66
C LEU A 205 6.10 20.50 5.64
N LEU A 206 5.88 21.59 6.37
CA LEU A 206 4.68 21.78 7.18
C LEU A 206 3.50 22.01 6.25
N ILE A 207 2.46 21.20 6.36
CA ILE A 207 1.19 21.40 5.67
C ILE A 207 0.12 21.64 6.73
N SER A 208 -0.69 22.68 6.52
CA SER A 208 -1.84 23.00 7.35
C SER A 208 -3.15 22.54 6.74
N GLY A 209 -4.19 22.48 7.56
CA GLY A 209 -5.53 22.18 7.10
C GLY A 209 -6.53 22.13 8.23
N ILE A 210 -7.66 21.47 7.97
CA ILE A 210 -8.76 21.27 8.89
C ILE A 210 -9.08 19.78 9.02
N LEU A 211 -9.44 19.37 10.24
CA LEU A 211 -10.08 18.08 10.49
C LEU A 211 -11.43 18.30 11.18
N ASN A 212 -12.51 17.83 10.55
CA ASN A 212 -13.80 17.72 11.21
C ASN A 212 -13.94 16.29 11.75
N ILE A 213 -14.17 16.16 13.06
CA ILE A 213 -14.39 14.86 13.70
C ILE A 213 -15.85 14.82 14.19
N PRO A 214 -16.68 13.88 13.68
CA PRO A 214 -18.03 13.67 14.18
C PRO A 214 -18.06 13.31 15.67
N LYS A 215 -19.16 13.65 16.34
CA LYS A 215 -19.44 13.24 17.71
C LYS A 215 -20.21 11.92 17.70
N GLY A 216 -19.89 11.05 18.64
CA GLY A 216 -20.51 9.73 18.77
C GLY A 216 -19.46 8.64 18.94
N ASP A 217 -19.89 7.39 18.79
CA ASP A 217 -19.10 6.23 19.21
C ASP A 217 -17.99 5.83 18.24
N GLY A 218 -18.03 6.31 16.98
CA GLY A 218 -16.98 6.05 15.98
C GLY A 218 -16.59 4.57 15.84
N PRO A 219 -15.39 4.26 15.31
CA PRO A 219 -14.58 5.15 14.46
C PRO A 219 -15.34 5.48 13.16
N PHE A 220 -15.09 6.66 12.61
CA PHE A 220 -15.81 7.17 11.44
C PHE A 220 -14.93 7.09 10.17
N PRO A 221 -15.49 6.72 9.00
CA PRO A 221 -14.75 6.66 7.74
C PRO A 221 -14.14 8.02 7.38
N LEU A 222 -12.99 7.99 6.72
CA LEU A 222 -12.28 9.17 6.25
C LEU A 222 -12.76 9.61 4.86
N ILE A 223 -13.07 10.89 4.71
CA ILE A 223 -13.14 11.56 3.41
C ILE A 223 -12.14 12.71 3.35
N VAL A 224 -11.31 12.71 2.30
CA VAL A 224 -10.35 13.78 2.02
C VAL A 224 -10.94 14.75 1.02
N MET A 225 -10.90 16.03 1.34
CA MET A 225 -11.44 17.10 0.49
C MET A 225 -10.33 17.90 -0.15
N ASN A 226 -10.33 17.86 -1.48
CA ASN A 226 -9.34 18.49 -2.34
C ASN A 226 -9.96 19.71 -3.00
N HIS A 227 -9.52 20.90 -2.60
CA HIS A 227 -10.12 22.16 -3.04
C HIS A 227 -9.64 22.62 -4.42
N GLY A 228 -10.46 23.45 -5.07
CA GLY A 228 -10.13 24.12 -6.32
C GLY A 228 -9.05 25.21 -6.17
N TYR A 229 -8.66 25.82 -7.28
CA TYR A 229 -7.70 26.92 -7.27
C TYR A 229 -8.26 28.12 -6.51
N ILE A 230 -7.48 28.64 -5.56
CA ILE A 230 -7.74 29.90 -4.87
C ILE A 230 -6.39 30.59 -4.72
N ASP A 231 -6.30 31.86 -5.08
CA ASP A 231 -5.05 32.62 -4.97
C ASP A 231 -4.47 32.56 -3.55
N ARG A 232 -3.19 32.15 -3.45
CA ARG A 232 -2.41 32.02 -2.21
C ARG A 232 -2.50 33.28 -1.34
N ALA A 233 -2.50 34.47 -1.95
CA ALA A 233 -2.50 35.76 -1.26
C ALA A 233 -3.80 36.04 -0.49
N VAL A 234 -4.91 35.39 -0.86
CA VAL A 234 -6.21 35.55 -0.18
C VAL A 234 -6.67 34.28 0.52
N TYR A 235 -5.91 33.20 0.42
CA TYR A 235 -6.26 31.92 1.01
C TYR A 235 -6.19 31.98 2.54
N THR A 236 -7.14 31.34 3.22
CA THR A 236 -7.18 31.20 4.68
C THR A 236 -7.35 29.73 5.04
N ASN A 237 -6.86 29.30 6.21
CA ASN A 237 -6.90 27.89 6.62
C ASN A 237 -8.29 27.24 6.44
N GLY A 238 -8.36 26.15 5.68
CA GLY A 238 -9.56 25.40 5.36
C GLY A 238 -10.53 26.11 4.42
N ARG A 239 -10.04 26.98 3.53
CA ARG A 239 -10.86 27.73 2.56
C ARG A 239 -11.12 26.87 1.33
N GLY A 240 -12.39 26.81 0.93
CA GLY A 240 -12.87 25.90 -0.13
C GLY A 240 -13.72 24.79 0.48
N LEU A 241 -14.71 24.31 -0.27
CA LEU A 241 -15.53 23.14 0.10
C LEU A 241 -16.21 23.20 1.48
N LYS A 242 -16.47 24.38 2.05
CA LYS A 242 -16.98 24.49 3.43
C LYS A 242 -18.36 23.83 3.61
N ARG A 243 -19.21 23.83 2.57
CA ARG A 243 -20.56 23.26 2.63
C ARG A 243 -20.50 21.73 2.61
N GLU A 244 -19.60 21.20 1.81
CA GLU A 244 -19.28 19.79 1.66
C GLU A 244 -18.65 19.26 2.95
N GLN A 245 -17.69 20.01 3.51
CA GLN A 245 -17.05 19.75 4.81
C GLN A 245 -18.09 19.59 5.94
N ASP A 246 -19.02 20.54 6.07
CA ASP A 246 -20.09 20.49 7.08
C ASP A 246 -21.04 19.31 6.84
N PHE A 247 -21.45 19.09 5.58
CA PHE A 247 -22.39 18.02 5.24
C PHE A 247 -21.84 16.63 5.56
N PHE A 248 -20.62 16.29 5.13
CA PHE A 248 -20.04 14.96 5.40
C PHE A 248 -19.75 14.76 6.89
N ALA A 249 -19.27 15.78 7.59
CA ALA A 249 -19.04 15.70 9.03
C ALA A 249 -20.33 15.42 9.83
N ARG A 250 -21.45 16.05 9.43
CA ARG A 250 -22.78 15.77 10.00
C ARG A 250 -23.30 14.37 9.69
N ASN A 251 -22.80 13.74 8.63
CA ASN A 251 -23.21 12.41 8.19
C ASN A 251 -22.20 11.32 8.57
N GLY A 252 -21.40 11.56 9.62
CA GLY A 252 -20.55 10.52 10.21
C GLY A 252 -19.27 10.24 9.44
N TYR A 253 -18.71 11.21 8.73
CA TYR A 253 -17.39 11.11 8.12
C TYR A 253 -16.39 12.02 8.83
N VAL A 254 -15.20 11.50 9.10
CA VAL A 254 -14.04 12.36 9.41
C VAL A 254 -13.65 13.06 8.11
N VAL A 255 -13.61 14.39 8.14
CA VAL A 255 -13.26 15.19 6.95
C VAL A 255 -11.88 15.78 7.14
N LEU A 256 -10.91 15.32 6.35
CA LEU A 256 -9.59 15.95 6.22
C LEU A 256 -9.60 16.90 5.02
N HIS A 257 -9.36 18.18 5.27
CA HIS A 257 -9.16 19.17 4.23
C HIS A 257 -7.72 19.67 4.31
N SER A 258 -6.89 19.38 3.31
CA SER A 258 -5.52 19.89 3.22
C SER A 258 -5.55 21.27 2.54
N ASP A 259 -4.76 22.22 3.04
CA ASP A 259 -4.60 23.52 2.39
C ASP A 259 -3.61 23.47 1.22
N TYR A 260 -2.85 22.38 1.08
CA TYR A 260 -1.67 22.26 0.19
C TYR A 260 -0.51 23.19 0.56
N ARG A 261 0.69 22.82 0.12
CA ARG A 261 1.86 23.71 0.20
C ARG A 261 1.59 25.05 -0.47
N GLY A 262 2.16 26.11 0.10
CA GLY A 262 2.02 27.49 -0.38
C GLY A 262 0.70 28.18 -0.03
N HIS A 263 -0.23 27.52 0.66
CA HIS A 263 -1.46 28.14 1.13
C HIS A 263 -1.53 28.19 2.67
N ALA A 264 -2.25 29.19 3.19
CA ALA A 264 -2.46 29.39 4.62
C ALA A 264 -1.16 29.33 5.44
N LEU A 265 -1.04 28.35 6.34
CA LEU A 265 0.11 28.15 7.22
C LEU A 265 1.06 27.07 6.72
N SER A 266 0.82 26.53 5.51
CA SER A 266 1.66 25.54 4.89
C SER A 266 2.94 26.19 4.35
N ASP A 267 4.06 25.48 4.47
CA ASP A 267 5.32 25.87 3.84
C ASP A 267 5.13 25.98 2.31
N PRO A 268 5.83 26.92 1.64
CA PRO A 268 5.78 27.04 0.19
C PRO A 268 6.51 25.87 -0.50
N SER A 269 6.28 25.71 -1.81
CA SER A 269 7.15 24.88 -2.65
C SER A 269 8.61 25.34 -2.50
N PRO A 270 9.59 24.43 -2.43
CA PRO A 270 11.00 24.80 -2.36
C PRO A 270 11.52 25.39 -3.67
N LEU A 271 10.77 25.29 -4.78
CA LEU A 271 11.12 25.95 -6.04
C LEU A 271 10.72 27.43 -6.00
N PRO A 272 11.67 28.36 -6.22
CA PRO A 272 11.35 29.77 -6.39
C PRO A 272 10.40 30.01 -7.57
N ASP A 273 9.45 30.93 -7.42
CA ASP A 273 8.43 31.26 -8.43
C ASP A 273 9.03 31.63 -9.81
N ASP A 274 10.25 32.18 -9.87
CA ASP A 274 10.94 32.54 -11.13
C ASP A 274 11.61 31.36 -11.84
N THR A 275 11.70 30.20 -11.17
CA THR A 275 12.24 28.95 -11.71
C THR A 275 11.22 27.81 -11.73
N ALA A 276 10.04 28.02 -11.16
CA ALA A 276 8.94 27.07 -11.18
C ALA A 276 8.48 26.78 -12.62
N ILE A 277 8.01 25.56 -12.83
CA ILE A 277 7.33 25.12 -14.06
C ILE A 277 5.98 24.54 -13.66
N TYR A 278 5.06 24.48 -14.61
CA TYR A 278 3.76 23.86 -14.39
C TYR A 278 3.92 22.36 -14.08
N ASP A 279 3.47 21.96 -12.89
CA ASP A 279 3.64 20.61 -12.33
C ASP A 279 2.37 19.74 -12.40
N ALA A 280 1.28 20.29 -12.95
CA ALA A 280 -0.04 19.66 -12.98
C ALA A 280 -0.58 19.21 -11.62
N GLY A 281 -0.17 19.86 -10.52
CA GLY A 281 -0.64 19.56 -9.17
C GLY A 281 -0.03 18.28 -8.56
N ILE A 282 1.10 17.80 -9.09
CA ILE A 282 1.84 16.65 -8.51
C ILE A 282 2.29 16.98 -7.09
N GLU A 283 2.79 18.19 -6.85
CA GLU A 283 3.21 18.60 -5.51
C GLU A 283 2.05 18.59 -4.49
N TYR A 284 0.86 19.05 -4.91
CA TYR A 284 -0.34 19.00 -4.08
C TYR A 284 -0.80 17.56 -3.85
N SER A 285 -0.63 16.69 -4.85
CA SER A 285 -0.92 15.26 -4.74
C SER A 285 -0.01 14.59 -3.69
N MET A 286 1.28 14.95 -3.65
CA MET A 286 2.21 14.51 -2.60
C MET A 286 1.72 14.91 -1.20
N ASP A 287 1.28 16.17 -1.04
CA ASP A 287 0.79 16.67 0.25
C ASP A 287 -0.45 15.93 0.74
N VAL A 288 -1.35 15.56 -0.15
CA VAL A 288 -2.56 14.82 0.21
C VAL A 288 -2.23 13.38 0.60
N VAL A 289 -1.40 12.68 -0.20
CA VAL A 289 -0.99 11.30 0.10
C VAL A 289 -0.24 11.24 1.45
N ASN A 290 0.67 12.18 1.68
CA ASN A 290 1.37 12.31 2.95
C ASN A 290 0.41 12.67 4.10
N GLY A 291 -0.60 13.51 3.85
CA GLY A 291 -1.64 13.82 4.86
C GLY A 291 -2.42 12.59 5.30
N ILE A 292 -2.80 11.72 4.37
CA ILE A 292 -3.45 10.43 4.68
C ILE A 292 -2.51 9.53 5.50
N SER A 293 -1.24 9.42 5.09
CA SER A 293 -0.23 8.61 5.80
C SER A 293 0.03 9.11 7.22
N ALA A 294 0.15 10.43 7.38
CA ALA A 294 0.37 11.08 8.68
C ALA A 294 -0.84 10.86 9.61
N LEU A 295 -2.07 11.02 9.10
CA LEU A 295 -3.30 10.78 9.86
C LEU A 295 -3.43 9.31 10.28
N ARG A 296 -3.13 8.36 9.39
CA ARG A 296 -3.11 6.91 9.68
C ARG A 296 -2.09 6.56 10.77
N SER A 297 -0.96 7.25 10.79
CA SER A 297 0.12 7.06 11.77
C SER A 297 -0.22 7.67 13.13
N ALA A 298 -0.98 8.78 13.17
CA ALA A 298 -1.45 9.37 14.42
C ALA A 298 -2.47 8.50 15.17
N ALA A 299 -3.09 7.52 14.50
CA ALA A 299 -3.96 6.51 15.11
C ALA A 299 -5.05 7.11 16.02
N LEU A 300 -5.70 8.18 15.55
CA LEU A 300 -6.80 8.81 16.28
C LEU A 300 -7.97 7.82 16.41
N PRO A 301 -8.47 7.52 17.64
CA PRO A 301 -9.44 6.46 17.86
C PRO A 301 -10.80 6.72 17.18
N GLN A 302 -11.12 7.97 16.86
CA GLN A 302 -12.35 8.34 16.18
C GLN A 302 -12.28 8.17 14.66
N VAL A 303 -11.11 7.85 14.08
CA VAL A 303 -10.88 7.86 12.63
C VAL A 303 -10.67 6.43 12.14
N ASP A 304 -11.58 5.96 11.29
CA ASP A 304 -11.37 4.77 10.48
C ASP A 304 -10.74 5.19 9.14
N ALA A 305 -9.42 5.04 9.04
CA ALA A 305 -8.67 5.29 7.81
C ALA A 305 -8.39 4.01 7.01
N SER A 306 -9.06 2.89 7.34
CA SER A 306 -9.10 1.70 6.49
C SER A 306 -9.97 1.92 5.26
N LYS A 307 -10.96 2.84 5.37
CA LYS A 307 -11.75 3.36 4.27
C LYS A 307 -11.43 4.83 4.00
N VAL A 308 -10.99 5.12 2.78
CA VAL A 308 -10.60 6.47 2.37
C VAL A 308 -11.35 6.87 1.11
N PHE A 309 -12.23 7.85 1.24
CA PHE A 309 -12.91 8.49 0.12
C PHE A 309 -12.21 9.80 -0.22
N MET A 310 -12.31 10.23 -1.48
CA MET A 310 -11.88 11.57 -1.88
C MET A 310 -13.00 12.33 -2.59
N LEU A 311 -13.13 13.62 -2.29
CA LEU A 311 -13.94 14.56 -3.04
C LEU A 311 -13.04 15.69 -3.54
N GLY A 312 -12.95 15.84 -4.86
CA GLY A 312 -12.16 16.88 -5.51
C GLY A 312 -13.02 17.84 -6.33
N HIS A 313 -12.86 19.15 -6.12
CA HIS A 313 -13.52 20.18 -6.94
C HIS A 313 -12.52 20.92 -7.82
N SER A 314 -12.85 21.12 -9.11
CA SER A 314 -12.01 21.91 -10.02
C SER A 314 -10.57 21.39 -10.05
N LEU A 315 -9.56 22.23 -9.73
CA LEU A 315 -8.15 21.81 -9.58
C LEU A 315 -8.01 20.60 -8.64
N GLY A 316 -8.76 20.57 -7.53
CA GLY A 316 -8.76 19.47 -6.58
C GLY A 316 -9.30 18.17 -7.17
N GLY A 317 -10.13 18.23 -8.23
CA GLY A 317 -10.50 17.07 -9.04
C GLY A 317 -9.29 16.50 -9.80
N GLY A 318 -8.45 17.35 -10.37
CA GLY A 318 -7.20 16.94 -11.03
C GLY A 318 -6.19 16.35 -10.04
N VAL A 319 -6.01 16.98 -8.88
CA VAL A 319 -5.19 16.43 -7.78
C VAL A 319 -5.71 15.05 -7.36
N SER A 320 -7.03 14.89 -7.22
CA SER A 320 -7.63 13.61 -6.86
C SER A 320 -7.41 12.55 -7.94
N MET A 321 -7.48 12.90 -9.22
CA MET A 321 -7.18 11.99 -10.33
C MET A 321 -5.71 11.56 -10.37
N ASN A 322 -4.77 12.49 -10.16
CA ASN A 322 -3.34 12.17 -10.08
C ASN A 322 -3.08 11.12 -8.99
N ILE A 323 -3.67 11.30 -7.80
CA ILE A 323 -3.56 10.35 -6.69
C ILE A 323 -4.19 9.01 -7.06
N ALA A 324 -5.40 9.02 -7.63
CA ALA A 324 -6.16 7.81 -7.93
C ALA A 324 -5.49 6.92 -9.00
N VAL A 325 -4.74 7.49 -9.94
CA VAL A 325 -3.98 6.71 -10.93
C VAL A 325 -2.59 6.30 -10.43
N ALA A 326 -1.92 7.15 -9.65
CA ALA A 326 -0.60 6.86 -9.09
C ALA A 326 -0.66 5.84 -7.94
N TYR A 327 -1.67 5.92 -7.09
CA TYR A 327 -1.88 5.07 -5.92
C TYR A 327 -3.30 4.46 -5.93
N PRO A 328 -3.59 3.54 -6.87
CA PRO A 328 -4.96 3.07 -7.09
C PRO A 328 -5.56 2.26 -5.94
N ASP A 329 -4.74 1.77 -5.01
CA ASP A 329 -5.16 1.04 -3.81
C ASP A 329 -5.30 1.95 -2.57
N LEU A 330 -5.04 3.26 -2.70
CA LEU A 330 -5.08 4.19 -1.58
C LEU A 330 -6.51 4.61 -1.19
N ILE A 331 -7.43 4.61 -2.16
CA ILE A 331 -8.79 5.16 -2.02
C ILE A 331 -9.85 4.13 -2.41
N ASP A 332 -10.99 4.14 -1.72
CA ASP A 332 -12.11 3.24 -1.96
C ASP A 332 -13.15 3.82 -2.92
N GLY A 333 -13.22 5.15 -3.04
CA GLY A 333 -14.17 5.82 -3.91
C GLY A 333 -13.80 7.27 -4.17
N LEU A 334 -14.07 7.72 -5.39
CA LEU A 334 -13.68 9.03 -5.89
C LEU A 334 -14.90 9.83 -6.34
N ILE A 335 -15.14 10.97 -5.70
CA ILE A 335 -16.16 11.94 -6.11
C ILE A 335 -15.46 13.11 -6.81
N LEU A 336 -15.81 13.32 -8.07
CA LEU A 336 -15.29 14.42 -8.87
C LEU A 336 -16.39 15.44 -9.12
N TYR A 337 -16.11 16.67 -8.73
CA TYR A 337 -17.03 17.78 -8.85
C TYR A 337 -16.42 18.85 -9.77
N ALA A 338 -16.97 18.99 -10.97
CA ALA A 338 -16.45 19.91 -12.00
C ALA A 338 -14.91 19.84 -12.15
N PRO A 339 -14.32 18.63 -12.32
CA PRO A 339 -12.87 18.46 -12.29
C PRO A 339 -12.19 19.13 -13.50
N VAL A 340 -10.98 19.65 -13.31
CA VAL A 340 -10.12 20.06 -14.44
C VAL A 340 -9.80 18.88 -15.38
N HIS A 341 -9.29 19.18 -16.56
CA HIS A 341 -9.01 18.18 -17.59
C HIS A 341 -7.95 17.16 -17.11
N ILE A 342 -8.05 15.90 -17.54
CA ILE A 342 -7.06 14.86 -17.19
C ILE A 342 -5.82 14.85 -18.11
N ASP A 343 -5.85 15.60 -19.22
CA ASP A 343 -4.67 16.04 -19.97
C ASP A 343 -4.17 17.38 -19.43
N ALA A 344 -2.97 17.37 -18.86
CA ALA A 344 -2.32 18.51 -18.23
C ALA A 344 -2.08 19.68 -19.20
N TYR A 345 -1.90 19.41 -20.49
CA TYR A 345 -1.68 20.46 -21.48
C TYR A 345 -2.93 21.33 -21.66
N GLU A 346 -4.13 20.74 -21.67
CA GLU A 346 -5.39 21.49 -21.79
C GLU A 346 -5.57 22.46 -20.63
N ASN A 347 -5.23 22.03 -19.41
CA ASN A 347 -5.21 22.88 -18.22
C ASN A 347 -4.20 24.02 -18.34
N PHE A 348 -2.95 23.68 -18.72
CA PHE A 348 -1.91 24.69 -18.89
C PHE A 348 -2.33 25.71 -19.94
N TYR A 349 -2.72 25.26 -21.13
CA TYR A 349 -3.09 26.10 -22.27
C TYR A 349 -4.24 27.05 -21.94
N ARG A 350 -5.28 26.55 -21.25
CA ARG A 350 -6.48 27.31 -20.87
C ARG A 350 -6.15 28.48 -19.94
N TRP A 351 -5.30 28.26 -18.94
CA TRP A 351 -5.02 29.25 -17.89
C TRP A 351 -3.61 29.84 -17.95
N ARG A 352 -2.86 29.63 -19.03
CA ARG A 352 -1.45 30.02 -19.13
C ARG A 352 -1.22 31.50 -18.84
N ASP A 353 -2.11 32.37 -19.32
CA ASP A 353 -1.96 33.83 -19.20
C ASP A 353 -2.14 34.32 -17.75
N MET A 354 -2.68 33.47 -16.87
CA MET A 354 -2.87 33.74 -15.44
C MET A 354 -1.75 33.14 -14.58
N ARG A 355 -0.84 32.37 -15.17
CA ARG A 355 0.21 31.61 -14.45
C ARG A 355 1.50 32.41 -14.36
N LEU A 356 2.07 32.50 -13.15
CA LEU A 356 3.35 33.17 -12.94
C LEU A 356 4.49 32.40 -13.62
N GLU A 357 4.38 31.07 -13.63
CA GLU A 357 5.33 30.12 -14.19
C GLU A 357 5.25 29.95 -15.71
N VAL A 358 4.35 30.66 -16.40
CA VAL A 358 4.07 30.45 -17.85
C VAL A 358 5.31 30.59 -18.72
N HIS A 359 6.07 31.68 -18.54
CA HIS A 359 7.25 31.97 -19.36
C HIS A 359 8.33 30.89 -19.18
N ASN A 360 8.48 30.39 -17.96
CA ASN A 360 9.47 29.36 -17.69
C ASN A 360 8.98 27.99 -18.18
N THR A 361 7.68 27.69 -18.05
CA THR A 361 7.05 26.48 -18.59
C THR A 361 7.21 26.42 -20.12
N GLU A 362 6.86 27.49 -20.84
CA GLU A 362 7.01 27.55 -22.30
C GLU A 362 8.48 27.45 -22.74
N LYS A 363 9.40 28.01 -21.95
CA LYS A 363 10.84 27.96 -22.23
C LYS A 363 11.47 26.59 -21.96
N VAL A 364 11.10 25.94 -20.86
CA VAL A 364 11.72 24.69 -20.37
C VAL A 364 11.05 23.47 -20.99
N ILE A 365 9.72 23.43 -20.97
CA ILE A 365 8.90 22.30 -21.46
C ILE A 365 8.55 22.53 -22.94
N GLY A 366 7.93 23.67 -23.25
CA GLY A 366 7.44 23.99 -24.58
C GLY A 366 5.98 23.62 -24.81
N SER A 367 5.52 23.69 -26.07
CA SER A 367 4.15 23.31 -26.46
C SER A 367 3.97 21.80 -26.59
N ARG A 368 2.71 21.35 -26.69
CA ARG A 368 2.35 19.94 -26.99
C ARG A 368 3.07 19.39 -28.22
N ASP A 369 3.19 20.19 -29.28
CA ASP A 369 3.89 19.78 -30.51
C ASP A 369 5.39 19.62 -30.32
N SER A 370 5.98 20.35 -29.36
CA SER A 370 7.42 20.34 -29.14
C SER A 370 7.89 19.25 -28.17
N ASP A 371 7.03 18.83 -27.23
CA ASP A 371 7.34 17.80 -26.25
C ASP A 371 6.07 17.05 -25.76
N LYS A 372 5.41 16.33 -26.68
CA LYS A 372 4.19 15.58 -26.38
C LYS A 372 4.37 14.61 -25.21
N GLN A 373 5.52 13.92 -25.16
CA GLN A 373 5.80 12.91 -24.14
C GLN A 373 5.80 13.52 -22.74
N PHE A 374 6.47 14.66 -22.53
CA PHE A 374 6.44 15.32 -21.23
C PHE A 374 5.01 15.66 -20.78
N TRP A 375 4.19 16.20 -21.69
CA TRP A 375 2.80 16.53 -21.37
C TRP A 375 1.98 15.27 -21.06
N ASP A 376 2.21 14.16 -21.75
CA ASP A 376 1.58 12.87 -21.45
C ASP A 376 2.05 12.33 -20.08
N ASP A 377 3.33 12.46 -19.76
CA ASP A 377 3.96 11.93 -18.53
C ASP A 377 3.42 12.58 -17.25
N ILE A 378 2.95 13.84 -17.32
CA ILE A 378 2.34 14.57 -16.20
C ILE A 378 0.80 14.56 -16.22
N SER A 379 0.19 13.89 -17.21
CA SER A 379 -1.26 13.82 -17.38
C SER A 379 -1.81 12.53 -16.80
N SER A 380 -2.83 12.62 -15.94
CA SER A 380 -3.50 11.41 -15.40
C SER A 380 -4.16 10.56 -16.49
N LEU A 381 -4.47 11.15 -17.65
CA LEU A 381 -4.93 10.47 -18.85
C LEU A 381 -4.02 9.30 -19.27
N SER A 382 -2.69 9.44 -19.20
CA SER A 382 -1.76 8.38 -19.63
C SER A 382 -1.76 7.16 -18.70
N MET A 383 -2.30 7.31 -17.50
CA MET A 383 -2.33 6.29 -16.44
C MET A 383 -3.75 5.89 -16.04
N ILE A 384 -4.77 6.33 -16.79
CA ILE A 384 -6.18 6.10 -16.44
C ILE A 384 -6.52 4.60 -16.28
N SER A 385 -5.82 3.73 -17.00
CA SER A 385 -5.96 2.27 -16.89
C SER A 385 -5.60 1.72 -15.50
N ARG A 386 -4.78 2.43 -14.70
CA ARG A 386 -4.43 2.04 -13.33
C ARG A 386 -5.56 2.30 -12.33
N LEU A 387 -6.51 3.19 -12.64
CA LEU A 387 -7.61 3.53 -11.74
C LEU A 387 -8.43 2.28 -11.38
N LYS A 388 -8.62 2.05 -10.07
CA LYS A 388 -9.42 0.95 -9.51
C LYS A 388 -10.70 1.43 -8.83
N ALA A 389 -10.63 2.54 -8.10
CA ALA A 389 -11.76 3.05 -7.33
C ALA A 389 -12.94 3.47 -8.24
N PRO A 390 -14.19 3.16 -7.85
CA PRO A 390 -15.37 3.70 -8.53
C PRO A 390 -15.36 5.23 -8.54
N VAL A 391 -15.88 5.82 -9.61
CA VAL A 391 -15.94 7.28 -9.80
C VAL A 391 -17.37 7.77 -9.87
N LEU A 392 -17.70 8.78 -9.06
CA LEU A 392 -18.92 9.56 -9.20
C LEU A 392 -18.58 10.97 -9.71
N LEU A 393 -18.92 11.25 -10.97
CA LEU A 393 -18.57 12.47 -11.66
C LEU A 393 -19.78 13.40 -11.79
N PHE A 394 -19.61 14.65 -11.37
CA PHE A 394 -20.62 15.70 -11.47
C PHE A 394 -20.14 16.88 -12.29
N GLN A 395 -21.04 17.47 -13.07
CA GLN A 395 -20.81 18.70 -13.84
C GLN A 395 -22.09 19.53 -13.93
N GLY A 396 -21.97 20.86 -14.04
CA GLY A 396 -23.08 21.76 -14.35
C GLY A 396 -23.06 22.21 -15.80
N THR A 397 -24.23 22.34 -16.47
CA THR A 397 -24.31 22.72 -17.90
C THR A 397 -23.91 24.17 -18.18
N GLU A 398 -23.96 25.05 -17.18
CA GLU A 398 -23.60 26.47 -17.29
C GLU A 398 -22.22 26.78 -16.67
N ASP A 399 -21.38 25.77 -16.42
CA ASP A 399 -20.02 25.97 -15.94
C ASP A 399 -19.14 26.63 -17.03
N THR A 400 -18.73 27.87 -16.78
CA THR A 400 -17.86 28.64 -17.67
C THR A 400 -16.38 28.54 -17.30
N ASP A 401 -16.08 28.08 -16.09
CA ASP A 401 -14.73 28.03 -15.56
C ASP A 401 -14.07 26.73 -16.01
N VAL A 402 -14.77 25.61 -15.81
CA VAL A 402 -14.43 24.28 -16.31
C VAL A 402 -15.52 23.82 -17.28
N PRO A 403 -15.28 23.84 -18.60
CA PRO A 403 -16.32 23.54 -19.58
C PRO A 403 -16.89 22.13 -19.41
N PRO A 404 -18.21 21.92 -19.59
CA PRO A 404 -18.82 20.60 -19.42
C PRO A 404 -18.21 19.49 -20.29
N ALA A 405 -17.71 19.89 -21.47
CA ALA A 405 -16.99 19.02 -22.40
C ALA A 405 -15.78 18.31 -21.76
N TRP A 406 -15.17 18.87 -20.72
CA TRP A 406 -14.05 18.24 -20.01
C TRP A 406 -14.51 17.07 -19.13
N ALA A 407 -15.65 17.21 -18.45
CA ALA A 407 -16.26 16.10 -17.72
C ALA A 407 -16.83 15.04 -18.68
N GLU A 408 -17.42 15.44 -19.80
CA GLU A 408 -17.87 14.51 -20.85
C GLU A 408 -16.68 13.71 -21.42
N PHE A 409 -15.56 14.38 -21.70
CA PHE A 409 -14.32 13.72 -22.11
C PHE A 409 -13.84 12.70 -21.09
N LEU A 410 -13.76 13.07 -19.81
CA LEU A 410 -13.39 12.14 -18.74
C LEU A 410 -14.35 10.95 -18.64
N ALA A 411 -15.66 11.18 -18.76
CA ALA A 411 -16.65 10.11 -18.74
C ALA A 411 -16.49 9.14 -19.92
N GLU A 412 -16.07 9.63 -21.10
CA GLU A 412 -15.75 8.76 -22.22
C GLU A 412 -14.49 7.94 -21.95
N GLU A 413 -13.40 8.57 -21.52
CA GLU A 413 -12.13 7.90 -21.22
C GLU A 413 -12.29 6.82 -20.14
N LEU A 414 -13.08 7.10 -19.09
CA LEU A 414 -13.42 6.11 -18.06
C LEU A 414 -14.22 4.93 -18.64
N ARG A 415 -15.13 5.19 -19.58
CA ARG A 415 -15.92 4.14 -20.24
C ARG A 415 -15.06 3.28 -21.16
N GLU A 416 -14.22 3.90 -21.99
CA GLU A 416 -13.33 3.21 -22.92
C GLU A 416 -12.28 2.35 -22.20
N ASN A 417 -11.96 2.68 -20.94
CA ASN A 417 -11.04 1.93 -20.09
C ASN A 417 -11.76 1.00 -19.08
N ASP A 418 -13.04 0.69 -19.31
CA ASP A 418 -13.85 -0.23 -18.49
C ASP A 418 -13.85 0.10 -16.98
N LYS A 419 -13.92 1.39 -16.63
CA LYS A 419 -13.92 1.86 -15.23
C LYS A 419 -15.34 1.95 -14.67
N GLU A 420 -15.52 1.56 -13.40
CA GLU A 420 -16.78 1.73 -12.70
C GLU A 420 -17.03 3.23 -12.48
N MET A 421 -18.07 3.76 -13.13
CA MET A 421 -18.35 5.19 -13.10
C MET A 421 -19.85 5.50 -13.23
N GLU A 422 -20.27 6.55 -12.54
CA GLU A 422 -21.55 7.25 -12.76
C GLU A 422 -21.27 8.71 -13.08
N TYR A 423 -21.85 9.22 -14.18
CA TYR A 423 -21.74 10.61 -14.60
C TYR A 423 -23.09 11.32 -14.51
N ILE A 424 -23.12 12.46 -13.83
CA ILE A 424 -24.32 13.27 -13.61
C ILE A 424 -24.06 14.71 -14.08
N LEU A 425 -24.84 15.13 -15.08
CA LEU A 425 -24.86 16.49 -15.59
C LEU A 425 -26.10 17.24 -15.07
N TYR A 426 -25.89 18.32 -14.33
CA TYR A 426 -26.95 19.15 -13.78
C TYR A 426 -27.27 20.35 -14.67
N ASP A 427 -28.50 20.38 -15.18
CA ASP A 427 -28.98 21.50 -15.98
C ASP A 427 -29.11 22.79 -15.15
N GLY A 428 -28.58 23.89 -15.69
CA GLY A 428 -28.61 25.24 -15.11
C GLY A 428 -27.61 25.48 -13.97
N GLU A 429 -26.84 24.46 -13.58
CA GLU A 429 -25.79 24.62 -12.58
C GLU A 429 -24.48 25.15 -13.18
N LYS A 430 -23.76 25.93 -12.39
CA LYS A 430 -22.48 26.57 -12.76
C LYS A 430 -21.31 25.81 -12.13
N HIS A 431 -20.15 26.47 -12.03
CA HIS A 431 -18.98 25.92 -11.35
C HIS A 431 -19.27 25.56 -9.90
N GLU A 432 -19.98 26.43 -9.16
CA GLU A 432 -20.56 26.14 -7.85
C GLU A 432 -22.04 25.73 -7.96
N PHE A 433 -22.40 24.61 -7.35
CA PHE A 433 -23.78 24.13 -7.35
C PHE A 433 -24.62 24.87 -6.32
N ILE A 434 -25.78 25.37 -6.73
CA ILE A 434 -26.71 26.09 -5.86
C ILE A 434 -28.01 25.31 -5.71
N ALA A 435 -28.79 25.14 -6.78
CA ALA A 435 -30.12 24.54 -6.70
C ALA A 435 -30.06 23.01 -6.53
N LYS A 436 -29.07 22.37 -7.15
CA LYS A 436 -28.80 20.93 -7.13
C LYS A 436 -27.82 20.51 -6.06
N PHE A 437 -27.29 21.44 -5.26
CA PHE A 437 -26.38 21.11 -4.18
C PHE A 437 -26.95 20.05 -3.20
N PRO A 438 -28.22 20.11 -2.76
CA PRO A 438 -28.77 19.06 -1.90
C PRO A 438 -28.77 17.67 -2.55
N ASP A 439 -29.06 17.60 -3.85
CA ASP A 439 -29.06 16.32 -4.61
C ASP A 439 -27.64 15.80 -4.82
N PHE A 440 -26.71 16.68 -5.21
CA PHE A 440 -25.27 16.41 -5.29
C PHE A 440 -24.73 15.80 -4.00
N MET A 441 -24.98 16.43 -2.86
CA MET A 441 -24.48 15.93 -1.57
C MET A 441 -25.14 14.63 -1.15
N LYS A 442 -26.44 14.47 -1.38
CA LYS A 442 -27.14 13.23 -1.10
C LYS A 442 -26.57 12.07 -1.92
N LYS A 443 -26.40 12.25 -3.23
CA LYS A 443 -25.85 11.21 -4.11
C LYS A 443 -24.40 10.87 -3.78
N SER A 444 -23.60 11.89 -3.41
CA SER A 444 -22.24 11.69 -2.92
C SER A 444 -22.21 10.83 -1.66
N LEU A 445 -23.10 11.08 -0.70
CA LEU A 445 -23.22 10.27 0.52
C LEU A 445 -23.73 8.85 0.23
N ASP A 446 -24.78 8.72 -0.59
CA ASP A 446 -25.32 7.41 -0.97
C ASP A 446 -24.23 6.56 -1.63
N PHE A 447 -23.39 7.17 -2.48
CA PHE A 447 -22.26 6.52 -3.15
C PHE A 447 -21.19 6.03 -2.16
N THR A 448 -20.74 6.89 -1.24
CA THR A 448 -19.75 6.49 -0.24
C THR A 448 -20.31 5.45 0.73
N GLN A 449 -21.59 5.54 1.09
CA GLN A 449 -22.26 4.56 1.94
C GLN A 449 -22.44 3.23 1.22
N LYS A 450 -22.82 3.24 -0.06
CA LYS A 450 -22.91 2.04 -0.88
C LYS A 450 -21.55 1.34 -0.90
N ILE A 451 -20.45 2.05 -1.11
CA ILE A 451 -19.10 1.47 -1.10
C ILE A 451 -18.71 0.98 0.29
N ALA A 452 -19.00 1.76 1.34
CA ALA A 452 -18.74 1.36 2.72
C ALA A 452 -19.56 0.13 3.15
N GLN A 453 -20.75 -0.08 2.58
CA GLN A 453 -21.63 -1.22 2.85
C GLN A 453 -21.36 -2.41 1.91
N SER A 454 -20.99 -2.17 0.66
CA SER A 454 -20.61 -3.20 -0.32
C SER A 454 -19.21 -3.72 -0.06
N SER A 455 -18.36 -2.88 0.53
CA SER A 455 -17.29 -3.34 1.38
C SER A 455 -17.88 -3.78 2.71
N SER A 456 -18.70 -4.83 2.68
CA SER A 456 -18.74 -5.76 3.81
C SER A 456 -17.30 -5.90 4.29
N THR A 457 -17.03 -5.61 5.56
CA THR A 457 -15.82 -6.10 6.21
C THR A 457 -15.66 -7.51 5.71
N ILE A 458 -14.64 -7.75 4.86
CA ILE A 458 -14.41 -9.08 4.34
C ILE A 458 -14.33 -9.92 5.60
N SER A 459 -15.32 -10.79 5.81
CA SER A 459 -15.45 -11.45 7.10
C SER A 459 -14.11 -12.10 7.42
N ILE A 460 -13.68 -12.12 8.68
CA ILE A 460 -12.46 -12.87 9.02
C ILE A 460 -12.58 -14.34 8.59
N TYR A 461 -13.80 -14.83 8.36
CA TYR A 461 -14.10 -16.16 7.84
C TYR A 461 -14.23 -16.28 6.32
N ASP A 462 -13.98 -15.21 5.57
CA ASP A 462 -14.06 -15.23 4.11
C ASP A 462 -12.98 -16.14 3.51
N LYS A 463 -13.38 -17.02 2.59
CA LYS A 463 -12.48 -17.98 1.92
C LYS A 463 -11.32 -17.29 1.19
N GLN A 464 -11.49 -16.04 0.75
CA GLN A 464 -10.39 -15.30 0.10
C GLN A 464 -9.21 -15.00 1.04
N ARG A 465 -9.42 -15.09 2.36
CA ARG A 465 -8.35 -14.95 3.36
C ARG A 465 -7.52 -16.22 3.53
N ILE A 466 -7.97 -17.36 3.00
CA ILE A 466 -7.27 -18.65 3.08
C ILE A 466 -6.25 -18.73 1.96
N SER A 467 -5.15 -17.99 2.08
CA SER A 467 -4.10 -17.94 1.05
C SER A 467 -2.87 -18.77 1.37
N LYS A 468 -2.69 -19.17 2.64
CA LYS A 468 -1.48 -19.87 3.08
C LYS A 468 -1.79 -21.27 3.60
N LYS A 469 -2.46 -21.41 4.75
CA LYS A 469 -2.65 -22.72 5.40
C LYS A 469 -4.14 -23.13 5.47
N PRO A 470 -4.69 -23.77 4.41
CA PRO A 470 -6.03 -24.36 4.47
C PRO A 470 -6.06 -25.62 5.35
N PHE A 471 -7.27 -26.13 5.61
CA PHE A 471 -7.49 -27.38 6.32
C PHE A 471 -6.90 -28.58 5.56
N GLY A 472 -6.32 -29.51 6.30
CA GLY A 472 -5.75 -30.75 5.76
C GLY A 472 -4.46 -30.56 4.96
N LEU A 473 -3.91 -29.35 4.86
CA LEU A 473 -2.59 -29.13 4.27
C LEU A 473 -1.53 -29.83 5.12
N TYR A 474 -0.77 -30.74 4.53
CA TYR A 474 0.42 -31.30 5.19
C TYR A 474 1.54 -30.26 5.22
N VAL A 475 1.85 -29.76 6.41
CA VAL A 475 2.96 -28.86 6.62
C VAL A 475 4.10 -29.59 7.32
N SER A 476 5.29 -29.06 7.12
CA SER A 476 6.46 -29.36 7.91
C SER A 476 7.32 -28.10 7.90
N PRO A 477 8.40 -27.99 8.70
CA PRO A 477 9.46 -27.05 8.39
C PRO A 477 9.86 -27.13 6.91
N LYS A 478 9.62 -28.34 6.32
CA LYS A 478 9.78 -28.76 4.93
C LYS A 478 8.61 -28.64 3.92
N SER A 479 7.45 -28.13 4.25
CA SER A 479 6.36 -28.07 3.24
C SER A 479 5.26 -27.11 3.65
N SER A 480 5.61 -26.14 4.48
CA SER A 480 4.66 -25.15 4.97
C SER A 480 4.76 -23.85 4.21
N PRO A 481 3.66 -23.34 3.61
CA PRO A 481 3.62 -22.13 2.77
C PRO A 481 3.90 -20.84 3.54
N VAL A 482 4.31 -20.98 4.81
CA VAL A 482 4.70 -19.96 5.75
C VAL A 482 6.03 -20.39 6.35
N SER A 483 7.05 -19.53 6.24
CA SER A 483 8.39 -19.79 6.79
C SER A 483 8.80 -18.67 7.76
N PRO A 484 9.47 -18.99 8.90
CA PRO A 484 9.84 -20.33 9.34
C PRO A 484 8.63 -21.12 9.88
N GLU A 485 8.53 -22.41 9.54
CA GLU A 485 7.56 -23.33 10.13
C GLU A 485 8.23 -24.19 11.21
N LYS A 486 7.57 -24.31 12.36
CA LYS A 486 8.04 -25.13 13.49
C LYS A 486 7.25 -26.42 13.68
N PHE A 487 6.12 -26.59 12.99
CA PHE A 487 5.23 -27.74 13.11
C PHE A 487 5.37 -28.72 11.93
N THR A 488 5.09 -30.00 12.18
CA THR A 488 5.01 -31.07 11.17
C THR A 488 3.72 -31.84 11.36
N GLY A 489 2.95 -32.01 10.30
CA GLY A 489 1.68 -32.73 10.30
C GLY A 489 0.64 -32.10 9.37
N TYR A 490 -0.51 -32.74 9.25
CA TYR A 490 -1.67 -32.20 8.54
C TYR A 490 -2.35 -31.12 9.38
N HIS A 491 -2.59 -29.96 8.79
CA HIS A 491 -3.20 -28.83 9.44
C HIS A 491 -4.65 -29.15 9.85
N ALA A 492 -4.92 -29.16 11.16
CA ALA A 492 -6.22 -29.51 11.75
C ALA A 492 -7.19 -28.32 11.83
N GLY A 493 -6.80 -27.19 11.25
CA GLY A 493 -7.58 -25.94 11.23
C GLY A 493 -7.40 -25.18 9.91
N VAL A 494 -7.79 -23.92 9.91
CA VAL A 494 -7.63 -22.99 8.79
C VAL A 494 -7.02 -21.70 9.30
N ASP A 495 -6.04 -21.19 8.58
CA ASP A 495 -5.50 -19.86 8.82
C ASP A 495 -6.17 -18.85 7.88
N PHE A 496 -6.93 -17.92 8.47
CA PHE A 496 -7.50 -16.78 7.77
C PHE A 496 -6.57 -15.58 7.90
N GLU A 497 -5.92 -15.19 6.81
CA GLU A 497 -4.98 -14.07 6.78
C GLU A 497 -5.67 -12.70 6.99
N ILE A 498 -4.89 -11.75 7.48
CA ILE A 498 -5.22 -10.32 7.38
C ILE A 498 -5.01 -9.81 5.94
N LEU A 499 -5.77 -8.80 5.54
CA LEU A 499 -5.61 -8.13 4.25
C LEU A 499 -4.53 -7.02 4.32
N PRO A 500 -3.91 -6.62 3.19
CA PRO A 500 -2.77 -5.69 3.18
C PRO A 500 -2.99 -4.32 3.84
N LEU A 501 -4.25 -3.89 4.04
CA LEU A 501 -4.61 -2.61 4.66
C LEU A 501 -5.19 -2.76 6.07
N GLU A 502 -5.33 -3.99 6.57
CA GLU A 502 -5.87 -4.26 7.90
C GLU A 502 -4.77 -4.21 8.96
N LYS A 503 -5.10 -3.58 10.10
CA LYS A 503 -4.27 -3.64 11.30
C LYS A 503 -4.79 -4.78 12.19
N PRO A 504 -3.94 -5.68 12.71
CA PRO A 504 -4.39 -6.87 13.45
C PRO A 504 -5.37 -6.58 14.60
N HIS A 505 -5.07 -5.60 15.46
CA HIS A 505 -5.94 -5.18 16.57
C HIS A 505 -7.29 -4.59 16.14
N ASN A 506 -7.48 -4.30 14.85
CA ASN A 506 -8.73 -3.77 14.30
C ASN A 506 -9.58 -4.87 13.65
N VAL A 507 -9.11 -6.12 13.58
CA VAL A 507 -9.84 -7.25 13.01
C VAL A 507 -10.56 -8.01 14.12
N SER A 508 -11.90 -7.89 14.13
CA SER A 508 -12.76 -8.55 15.12
C SER A 508 -13.10 -9.99 14.72
N VAL A 509 -13.05 -10.88 15.70
CA VAL A 509 -13.40 -12.30 15.60
C VAL A 509 -14.74 -12.52 16.32
N THR A 510 -15.62 -13.34 15.75
CA THR A 510 -16.97 -13.60 16.32
C THR A 510 -17.24 -15.09 16.47
N ALA A 511 -18.17 -15.46 17.34
CA ALA A 511 -18.44 -16.87 17.60
C ALA A 511 -19.11 -17.55 16.39
N LEU A 512 -18.67 -18.75 16.03
CA LEU A 512 -19.23 -19.53 14.91
C LEU A 512 -20.59 -20.15 15.29
N CYS A 513 -20.78 -20.39 16.58
CA CYS A 513 -21.92 -21.10 17.16
C CYS A 513 -22.14 -20.62 18.59
N SER A 514 -23.36 -20.83 19.10
CA SER A 514 -23.67 -20.56 20.51
C SER A 514 -23.20 -21.72 21.39
N GLY A 515 -22.69 -21.41 22.58
CA GLY A 515 -22.33 -22.39 23.60
C GLY A 515 -21.36 -21.85 24.65
N ASP A 516 -20.72 -22.75 25.39
CA ASP A 516 -19.99 -22.39 26.62
C ASP A 516 -18.50 -22.23 26.35
N VAL A 517 -17.84 -21.27 27.00
CA VAL A 517 -16.37 -21.13 26.98
C VAL A 517 -15.76 -22.21 27.85
N HIS A 518 -14.99 -23.12 27.25
CA HIS A 518 -14.30 -24.20 27.96
C HIS A 518 -12.89 -23.82 28.39
N TYR A 519 -12.22 -22.95 27.63
CA TYR A 519 -10.84 -22.58 27.88
C TYR A 519 -10.52 -21.18 27.33
N THR A 520 -9.70 -20.44 28.08
CA THR A 520 -9.01 -19.24 27.58
C THR A 520 -7.68 -19.10 28.29
N ASN A 521 -6.61 -18.88 27.53
CA ASN A 521 -5.25 -18.60 28.03
C ASN A 521 -4.29 -18.29 26.88
N TRP A 522 -3.06 -17.91 27.22
CA TRP A 522 -1.93 -17.92 26.30
C TRP A 522 -1.38 -19.34 26.09
N VAL A 523 -1.20 -19.75 24.83
CA VAL A 523 -0.71 -21.08 24.43
C VAL A 523 0.49 -20.94 23.49
N LYS A 524 1.58 -21.64 23.80
CA LYS A 524 2.76 -21.69 22.92
C LYS A 524 2.36 -22.28 21.56
N GLY A 525 2.69 -21.59 20.48
CA GLY A 525 2.26 -21.91 19.12
C GLY A 525 1.09 -21.06 18.63
N TYR A 526 0.28 -20.51 19.54
CA TYR A 526 -0.95 -19.78 19.23
C TYR A 526 -1.00 -18.36 19.78
N GLY A 527 -0.25 -18.05 20.82
CA GLY A 527 -0.49 -16.82 21.57
C GLY A 527 -1.82 -16.87 22.31
N GLY A 528 -2.65 -15.81 22.26
CA GLY A 528 -3.96 -15.80 22.92
C GLY A 528 -4.96 -16.77 22.28
N VAL A 529 -5.64 -17.57 23.12
CA VAL A 529 -6.59 -18.61 22.71
C VAL A 529 -7.92 -18.51 23.46
N LEU A 530 -9.02 -18.75 22.76
CA LEU A 530 -10.32 -19.12 23.32
C LEU A 530 -10.82 -20.42 22.70
N VAL A 531 -11.34 -21.34 23.53
CA VAL A 531 -12.03 -22.55 23.08
C VAL A 531 -13.43 -22.57 23.64
N GLN A 532 -14.43 -22.69 22.77
CA GLN A 532 -15.83 -22.85 23.14
C GLN A 532 -16.34 -24.23 22.73
N SER A 533 -17.33 -24.75 23.46
CA SER A 533 -18.11 -25.92 23.02
C SER A 533 -19.38 -25.45 22.34
N CYS A 534 -19.84 -26.23 21.36
CA CYS A 534 -21.10 -26.00 20.67
C CYS A 534 -21.75 -27.33 20.30
N VAL A 535 -23.04 -27.26 19.95
CA VAL A 535 -23.73 -28.35 19.25
C VAL A 535 -23.94 -27.93 17.80
N LEU A 536 -23.39 -28.70 16.86
CA LEU A 536 -23.55 -28.48 15.43
C LEU A 536 -24.16 -29.72 14.78
N ASP A 537 -25.29 -29.56 14.09
CA ASP A 537 -26.05 -30.65 13.45
C ASP A 537 -26.40 -31.82 14.41
N GLY A 538 -26.51 -31.54 15.71
CA GLY A 538 -26.81 -32.53 16.75
C GLY A 538 -25.59 -33.28 17.29
N GLU A 539 -24.37 -32.92 16.86
CA GLU A 539 -23.11 -33.44 17.39
C GLU A 539 -22.42 -32.38 18.26
N ASP A 540 -21.83 -32.81 19.37
CA ASP A 540 -20.98 -31.95 20.19
C ASP A 540 -19.67 -31.66 19.45
N ILE A 541 -19.24 -30.40 19.47
CA ILE A 541 -17.96 -29.94 18.92
C ILE A 541 -17.28 -28.96 19.87
N THR A 542 -15.97 -28.78 19.69
CA THR A 542 -15.22 -27.66 20.26
C THR A 542 -14.62 -26.82 19.13
N VAL A 543 -14.65 -25.49 19.30
CA VAL A 543 -14.10 -24.51 18.36
C VAL A 543 -12.99 -23.74 19.05
N LEU A 544 -11.79 -23.77 18.46
CA LEU A 544 -10.63 -23.02 18.94
C LEU A 544 -10.39 -21.80 18.06
N TYR A 545 -10.25 -20.64 18.71
CA TYR A 545 -9.82 -19.38 18.12
C TYR A 545 -8.42 -19.05 18.64
N GLY A 546 -7.41 -19.08 17.76
CA GLY A 546 -6.01 -18.80 18.09
C GLY A 546 -5.52 -17.48 17.52
N HIS A 547 -4.36 -17.02 18.00
CA HIS A 547 -3.72 -15.75 17.64
C HIS A 547 -4.56 -14.51 17.96
N LEU A 548 -5.33 -14.56 19.04
CA LEU A 548 -6.07 -13.41 19.57
C LEU A 548 -5.18 -12.54 20.46
N ALA A 549 -5.48 -11.25 20.55
CA ALA A 549 -4.97 -10.40 21.62
C ALA A 549 -5.61 -10.83 22.94
N GLU A 550 -4.83 -11.35 23.89
CA GLU A 550 -5.34 -11.98 25.12
C GLU A 550 -6.20 -11.02 25.96
N ASP A 551 -5.82 -9.74 26.03
CA ASP A 551 -6.53 -8.69 26.74
C ASP A 551 -7.84 -8.25 26.07
N SER A 552 -8.04 -8.62 24.80
CA SER A 552 -9.29 -8.35 24.07
C SER A 552 -10.39 -9.37 24.34
N ILE A 553 -10.07 -10.53 24.92
CA ILE A 553 -11.02 -11.63 25.14
C ILE A 553 -11.86 -11.31 26.39
N PRO A 554 -13.17 -11.03 26.27
CA PRO A 554 -13.97 -10.57 27.40
C PRO A 554 -14.51 -11.72 28.27
N TYR A 555 -14.21 -12.98 27.91
CA TYR A 555 -14.77 -14.17 28.54
C TYR A 555 -13.76 -14.94 29.38
N VAL A 556 -14.30 -15.64 30.36
CA VAL A 556 -13.61 -16.66 31.14
C VAL A 556 -14.37 -17.99 31.03
N ARG A 557 -13.72 -19.08 31.46
CA ARG A 557 -14.33 -20.41 31.47
C ARG A 557 -15.70 -20.41 32.17
N GLY A 558 -16.70 -20.99 31.50
CA GLY A 558 -18.08 -21.10 31.97
C GLY A 558 -18.97 -19.89 31.64
N ASN A 559 -18.48 -18.92 30.87
CA ASN A 559 -19.35 -17.95 30.21
C ASN A 559 -20.01 -18.56 28.99
N ASP A 560 -21.23 -18.12 28.69
CA ASP A 560 -21.95 -18.48 27.47
C ASP A 560 -21.64 -17.42 26.40
N ILE A 561 -21.46 -17.84 25.15
CA ILE A 561 -21.29 -16.96 24.00
C ILE A 561 -22.34 -17.31 22.97
N GLU A 562 -23.02 -16.32 22.41
CA GLU A 562 -23.98 -16.53 21.32
C GLU A 562 -23.31 -16.48 19.95
N LYS A 563 -23.85 -17.21 18.97
CA LYS A 563 -23.37 -17.15 17.59
C LYS A 563 -23.34 -15.70 17.07
N GLY A 564 -22.21 -15.30 16.50
CA GLY A 564 -21.96 -13.96 15.98
C GLY A 564 -21.55 -12.93 17.03
N GLU A 565 -21.50 -13.30 18.31
CA GLU A 565 -21.03 -12.44 19.38
C GLU A 565 -19.50 -12.28 19.33
N PHE A 566 -19.01 -11.13 19.76
CA PHE A 566 -17.58 -10.79 19.74
C PHE A 566 -16.79 -11.73 20.63
N VAL A 567 -15.73 -12.35 20.09
CA VAL A 567 -14.81 -13.27 20.78
C VAL A 567 -13.52 -12.57 21.22
N GLY A 568 -13.00 -11.65 20.39
CA GLY A 568 -11.74 -10.94 20.60
C GLY A 568 -11.25 -10.27 19.30
N THR A 569 -10.13 -9.57 19.35
CA THR A 569 -9.41 -9.07 18.17
C THR A 569 -8.15 -9.89 17.91
N LEU A 570 -7.63 -9.85 16.68
CA LEU A 570 -6.37 -10.54 16.36
C LEU A 570 -5.18 -9.87 17.04
N GLY A 571 -4.23 -10.70 17.49
CA GLY A 571 -2.99 -10.26 18.10
C GLY A 571 -2.02 -9.61 17.11
N ILE A 572 -1.13 -8.76 17.61
CA ILE A 572 -0.09 -8.10 16.80
C ILE A 572 0.85 -9.13 16.19
N ALA A 573 1.09 -9.04 14.88
CA ALA A 573 2.03 -9.92 14.18
C ALA A 573 3.43 -9.89 14.82
N TYR A 574 4.08 -11.05 14.88
CA TYR A 574 5.45 -11.23 15.39
C TYR A 574 5.64 -10.68 16.81
N SER A 575 4.59 -10.78 17.65
CA SER A 575 4.61 -10.33 19.03
C SER A 575 4.39 -11.50 19.99
N THR A 576 4.43 -11.22 21.29
CA THR A 576 4.02 -12.19 22.30
C THR A 576 2.57 -12.62 22.13
N GLU A 577 1.68 -11.76 21.63
CA GLU A 577 0.25 -12.05 21.48
C GLU A 577 -0.02 -13.16 20.45
N THR A 578 0.90 -13.40 19.52
CA THR A 578 0.80 -14.43 18.47
C THR A 578 1.86 -15.52 18.59
N ASP A 579 2.64 -15.56 19.68
CA ASP A 579 3.85 -16.41 19.82
C ASP A 579 4.84 -16.25 18.66
N ASN A 580 5.09 -14.99 18.28
CA ASN A 580 5.94 -14.58 17.16
C ASN A 580 5.48 -15.08 15.78
N GLU A 581 4.23 -15.51 15.63
CA GLU A 581 3.63 -15.80 14.33
C GLU A 581 3.12 -14.52 13.66
N ARG A 582 2.98 -14.58 12.32
CA ARG A 582 2.27 -13.57 11.53
C ARG A 582 0.85 -13.33 12.07
N ALA A 583 0.27 -12.16 11.84
CA ALA A 583 -1.12 -11.91 12.21
C ALA A 583 -2.09 -12.66 11.29
N HIS A 584 -2.95 -13.47 11.89
CA HIS A 584 -4.04 -14.21 11.26
C HIS A 584 -4.97 -14.77 12.33
N LEU A 585 -6.14 -15.27 11.94
CA LEU A 585 -6.94 -16.15 12.79
C LEU A 585 -6.56 -17.60 12.46
N HIS A 586 -6.12 -18.37 13.46
CA HIS A 586 -6.17 -19.83 13.34
C HIS A 586 -7.48 -20.33 13.94
N LEU A 587 -8.26 -21.05 13.13
CA LEU A 587 -9.55 -21.59 13.52
C LEU A 587 -9.54 -23.10 13.36
N SER A 588 -9.87 -23.86 14.40
CA SER A 588 -10.03 -25.31 14.29
C SER A 588 -11.32 -25.78 14.97
N VAL A 589 -11.91 -26.85 14.41
CA VAL A 589 -13.18 -27.41 14.89
C VAL A 589 -13.00 -28.91 15.09
N HIS A 590 -13.05 -29.34 16.34
CA HIS A 590 -12.85 -30.74 16.73
C HIS A 590 -14.19 -31.37 17.13
N LYS A 591 -14.39 -32.65 16.78
CA LYS A 591 -15.60 -33.40 17.14
C LYS A 591 -15.52 -33.88 18.59
N GLY A 592 -16.61 -33.74 19.32
CA GLY A 592 -16.73 -34.06 20.74
C GLY A 592 -16.50 -32.86 21.65
N THR A 593 -16.36 -33.14 22.95
CA THR A 593 -16.34 -32.12 24.02
C THR A 593 -14.95 -31.79 24.55
N ASP A 594 -13.91 -32.44 24.03
CA ASP A 594 -12.54 -32.28 24.53
C ASP A 594 -11.93 -30.97 24.04
N VAL A 595 -11.16 -30.32 24.93
CA VAL A 595 -10.35 -29.15 24.58
C VAL A 595 -9.10 -29.64 23.86
N GLU A 596 -9.13 -29.56 22.54
CA GLU A 596 -8.02 -29.96 21.69
C GLU A 596 -7.22 -28.74 21.24
N LEU A 597 -5.96 -28.68 21.66
CA LEU A 597 -5.05 -27.57 21.36
C LEU A 597 -4.02 -27.94 20.29
N ARG A 598 -4.11 -29.12 19.66
CA ARG A 598 -3.24 -29.50 18.55
C ARG A 598 -3.69 -28.78 17.28
N GLY A 599 -2.78 -28.03 16.66
CA GLY A 599 -2.99 -27.44 15.32
C GLY A 599 -2.72 -28.38 14.17
N TYR A 600 -2.12 -29.55 14.46
CA TYR A 600 -1.63 -30.49 13.46
C TYR A 600 -1.87 -31.93 13.91
N THR A 601 -2.22 -32.79 12.96
CA THR A 601 -2.27 -34.24 13.15
C THR A 601 -1.10 -34.92 12.44
N GLU A 602 -0.58 -36.00 13.00
CA GLU A 602 0.53 -36.74 12.37
C GLU A 602 0.06 -37.47 11.11
N ASN A 603 -1.14 -38.06 11.14
CA ASN A 603 -1.70 -38.81 10.03
C ASN A 603 -2.91 -38.10 9.43
N GLN A 604 -3.10 -38.24 8.12
CA GLN A 604 -4.24 -37.64 7.42
C GLN A 604 -5.57 -38.19 7.94
N GLN A 605 -5.61 -39.47 8.33
CA GLN A 605 -6.83 -40.11 8.85
C GLN A 605 -7.28 -39.49 10.17
N ASP A 606 -6.37 -38.92 10.96
CA ASP A 606 -6.72 -38.27 12.22
C ASP A 606 -7.55 -37.00 12.00
N LEU A 607 -7.52 -36.41 10.78
CA LEU A 607 -8.39 -35.32 10.38
C LEU A 607 -9.87 -35.71 10.37
N ASP A 608 -10.22 -37.01 10.35
CA ASP A 608 -11.62 -37.46 10.41
C ASP A 608 -12.31 -37.05 11.73
N ASN A 609 -11.53 -36.73 12.77
CA ASN A 609 -12.00 -36.20 14.05
C ASN A 609 -12.20 -34.67 14.04
N TRP A 610 -11.91 -34.01 12.92
CA TRP A 610 -11.99 -32.57 12.76
C TRP A 610 -12.99 -32.22 11.66
N LEU A 611 -13.51 -31.00 11.71
CA LEU A 611 -14.35 -30.42 10.65
C LEU A 611 -13.57 -29.31 9.97
N ASP A 612 -13.66 -29.22 8.65
CA ASP A 612 -13.06 -28.13 7.88
C ASP A 612 -13.81 -26.82 8.17
N PRO A 613 -13.19 -25.86 8.88
CA PRO A 613 -13.83 -24.59 9.21
C PRO A 613 -14.23 -23.80 7.96
N SER A 614 -13.53 -23.92 6.84
CA SER A 614 -13.84 -23.19 5.60
C SER A 614 -15.16 -23.64 4.96
N GLU A 615 -15.58 -24.88 5.22
CA GLU A 615 -16.87 -25.41 4.76
C GLU A 615 -18.01 -25.11 5.75
N LEU A 616 -17.69 -24.87 7.02
CA LEU A 616 -18.65 -24.50 8.05
C LEU A 616 -19.03 -23.02 7.96
N THR A 617 -18.05 -22.14 7.74
CA THR A 617 -18.28 -20.68 7.65
C THR A 617 -19.07 -20.28 6.42
N ALA A 618 -19.13 -21.13 5.38
CA ALA A 618 -19.96 -20.93 4.21
C ALA A 618 -21.44 -21.35 4.41
N ARG A 619 -21.73 -22.14 5.45
CA ARG A 619 -23.05 -22.71 5.76
C ARG A 619 -23.75 -22.04 6.95
N LEU A 620 -22.98 -21.33 7.76
CA LEU A 620 -23.38 -20.67 9.00
C LEU A 620 -23.43 -19.16 8.78
#